data_AF-A0A425WLD0-F1
#
_entry.id   AF-A0A425WLD0-F1
#
_cell.length_a   1.000
_cell.length_b   1.000
_cell.length_c   1.000
_cell.angle_alpha   90.00
_cell.angle_beta   90.00
_cell.angle_gamma   90.00
#
_symmetry.space_group_name_H-M   'P 1'
#
loop_
_entity.id
_entity.type
_entity.pdbx_description
1 polymer ?
#
loop_
_entity_poly.entity_id
_entity_poly.type
_entity_poly.pdbx_seq_one_letter_code
_entity_poly.pdbx_strand_id
1 'polypeptide(L)'
;MDILHAGLLCFVDDQLYLICGMHATVAKKFPTYVRCAVEKTHLPRERIMKANVFLDVDQNRIREFTNLLNMHYSDLDFDVAFTGSLNVIPHGWSKEHAIKLLCEAIGCSTDEVVVFGDVGNDLTMLDVVENSVVVVNATLEASAAAK
;
A
#
# COMPACT_ATOMS: atom_id res chain seq x y z
N MET A 1 5.61 15.90 -15.84
CA MET A 1 4.86 15.83 -14.57
C MET A 1 5.76 16.48 -13.53
N ASP A 2 5.34 17.60 -12.96
CA ASP A 2 6.15 18.32 -11.98
C ASP A 2 6.19 17.49 -10.69
N ILE A 3 7.40 17.15 -10.21
CA ILE A 3 7.61 16.28 -9.05
C ILE A 3 7.23 17.03 -7.75
N LEU A 4 6.97 18.35 -7.82
CA LEU A 4 6.64 19.20 -6.67
C LEU A 4 5.48 18.70 -5.79
N HIS A 5 4.58 17.87 -6.32
CA HIS A 5 3.41 17.35 -5.60
C HIS A 5 3.43 15.84 -5.37
N ALA A 6 4.55 15.20 -5.71
CA ALA A 6 4.78 13.78 -5.49
C ALA A 6 5.91 13.56 -4.51
N GLY A 7 5.87 12.45 -3.80
CA GLY A 7 7.08 12.00 -3.15
C GLY A 7 7.08 10.54 -2.79
N LEU A 8 8.27 10.09 -2.40
CA LEU A 8 8.64 8.70 -2.28
C LEU A 8 9.22 8.46 -0.89
N LEU A 9 8.57 7.58 -0.15
CA LEU A 9 9.03 7.05 1.12
C LEU A 9 9.49 5.62 0.94
N CYS A 10 10.61 5.24 1.54
CA CYS A 10 11.10 3.87 1.53
C CYS A 10 11.31 3.37 2.96
N PHE A 11 10.96 2.10 3.19
CA PHE A 11 11.22 1.41 4.44
C PHE A 11 12.41 0.47 4.24
N VAL A 12 13.43 0.64 5.09
CA VAL A 12 14.57 -0.28 5.17
C VAL A 12 14.68 -0.69 6.63
N ASP A 13 14.42 -1.97 6.89
CA ASP A 13 14.24 -2.49 8.25
C ASP A 13 13.24 -1.61 9.03
N ASP A 14 13.64 -1.08 10.18
CA ASP A 14 12.82 -0.20 11.02
C ASP A 14 12.97 1.30 10.67
N GLN A 15 13.78 1.65 9.66
CA GLN A 15 14.06 3.04 9.29
C GLN A 15 13.22 3.49 8.09
N LEU A 16 12.55 4.64 8.27
CA LEU A 16 11.83 5.34 7.21
C LEU A 16 12.73 6.39 6.56
N TYR A 17 12.76 6.41 5.23
CA TYR A 17 13.49 7.42 4.45
C TYR A 17 12.55 8.19 3.53
N LEU A 18 12.67 9.52 3.51
CA LEU A 18 12.05 10.36 2.50
C LEU A 18 13.08 10.65 1.39
N ILE A 19 12.82 10.13 0.19
CA ILE A 19 13.74 10.21 -0.95
C ILE A 19 13.44 11.42 -1.82
N CYS A 20 12.16 11.74 -1.97
CA CYS A 20 11.70 12.87 -2.76
C CYS A 20 10.34 13.37 -2.23
N GLY A 21 10.04 14.64 -2.47
CA GLY A 21 8.81 15.31 -2.04
C GLY A 21 9.01 16.16 -0.79
N MET A 22 7.98 16.92 -0.43
CA MET A 22 8.01 17.82 0.71
C MET A 22 7.46 17.16 1.98
N HIS A 23 8.14 17.36 3.12
CA HIS A 23 7.65 16.97 4.44
C HIS A 23 6.21 17.46 4.68
N ALA A 24 5.85 18.66 4.23
CA ALA A 24 4.51 19.21 4.38
C ALA A 24 3.42 18.35 3.68
N THR A 25 3.71 17.81 2.49
CA THR A 25 2.79 16.96 1.74
C THR A 25 2.58 15.63 2.46
N VAL A 26 3.66 15.04 2.99
CA VAL A 26 3.58 13.82 3.81
C VAL A 26 2.84 14.09 5.11
N ALA A 27 3.13 15.20 5.80
CA ALA A 27 2.58 15.54 7.10
C ALA A 27 1.05 15.64 7.09
N LYS A 28 0.45 16.11 5.99
CA LYS A 28 -1.00 16.18 5.82
C LYS A 28 -1.69 14.83 6.04
N LYS A 29 -1.04 13.73 5.65
CA LYS A 29 -1.63 12.37 5.72
C LYS A 29 -0.96 11.49 6.77
N PHE A 30 0.35 11.66 6.97
CA PHE A 30 1.17 10.88 7.88
C PHE A 30 2.08 11.77 8.72
N PRO A 31 1.53 12.47 9.73
CA PRO A 31 2.33 13.31 10.61
C PRO A 31 3.40 12.51 11.37
N THR A 32 3.16 11.22 11.63
CA THR A 32 4.14 10.33 12.27
C THR A 32 5.32 10.02 11.36
N TYR A 33 5.10 9.85 10.06
CA TYR A 33 6.17 9.55 9.11
C TYR A 33 7.16 10.70 9.01
N VAL A 34 6.67 11.94 9.01
CA VAL A 34 7.51 13.14 9.01
C VAL A 34 8.40 13.23 10.26
N ARG A 35 7.95 12.72 11.41
CA ARG A 35 8.76 12.71 12.63
C ARG A 35 9.89 11.68 12.61
N CYS A 36 9.69 10.57 11.91
CA CYS A 36 10.63 9.43 11.90
C CYS A 36 11.48 9.36 10.63
N ALA A 37 11.05 10.01 9.54
CA ALA A 37 11.70 9.96 8.26
C ALA A 37 13.04 10.69 8.29
N VAL A 38 14.07 10.02 7.78
CA VAL A 38 15.36 10.63 7.47
C VAL A 38 15.37 11.03 5.99
N GLU A 39 15.66 12.30 5.70
CA GLU A 39 15.79 12.77 4.32
C GLU A 39 17.02 12.14 3.65
N LYS A 40 16.84 11.63 2.43
CA LYS A 40 17.93 11.18 1.56
C LYS A 40 17.70 11.70 0.16
N THR A 41 18.79 11.99 -0.56
CA THR A 41 18.74 12.45 -1.96
C THR A 41 18.77 11.31 -2.98
N HIS A 42 18.92 10.08 -2.51
CA HIS A 42 19.06 8.88 -3.33
C HIS A 42 18.46 7.68 -2.59
N LEU A 43 18.05 6.66 -3.35
CA LEU A 43 17.57 5.41 -2.79
C LEU A 43 18.66 4.76 -1.91
N PRO A 44 18.27 4.16 -0.77
CA PRO A 44 19.13 3.28 0.00
C PRO A 44 19.75 2.18 -0.89
N ARG A 45 20.96 1.72 -0.54
CA ARG A 45 21.62 0.60 -1.24
C ARG A 45 21.19 -0.75 -0.71
N GLU A 46 20.65 -0.74 0.50
CA GLU A 46 20.02 -1.85 1.18
C GLU A 46 18.76 -2.29 0.44
N ARG A 47 18.31 -3.53 0.70
CA ARG A 47 17.09 -4.06 0.10
C ARG A 47 15.88 -3.27 0.61
N ILE A 48 15.14 -2.66 -0.31
CA ILE A 48 13.88 -1.99 -0.03
C ILE A 48 12.76 -3.00 -0.22
N MET A 49 12.05 -3.33 0.87
CA MET A 49 10.95 -4.29 0.85
C MET A 49 9.65 -3.66 0.35
N LYS A 50 9.48 -2.38 0.65
CA LYS A 50 8.30 -1.60 0.32
C LYS A 50 8.64 -0.13 0.22
N ALA A 51 8.01 0.54 -0.73
CA ALA A 51 7.98 1.99 -0.78
C ALA A 51 6.53 2.50 -0.84
N ASN A 52 6.36 3.78 -0.58
CA ASN A 52 5.10 4.48 -0.67
C ASN A 52 5.27 5.72 -1.53
N VAL A 53 4.36 5.90 -2.49
CA VAL A 53 4.25 7.14 -3.25
C VAL A 53 3.04 7.90 -2.73
N PHE A 54 3.24 9.18 -2.41
CA PHE A 54 2.18 10.08 -2.00
C PHE A 54 1.99 11.18 -3.05
N LEU A 55 0.73 11.50 -3.32
CA LEU A 55 0.30 12.50 -4.28
C LEU A 55 -0.81 13.37 -3.67
N ASP A 56 -0.80 14.66 -3.99
CA ASP A 56 -1.91 15.58 -3.66
C ASP A 56 -2.99 15.50 -4.76
N VAL A 57 -3.67 14.36 -4.83
CA VAL A 57 -4.73 14.06 -5.82
C VAL A 57 -5.89 13.33 -5.17
N ASP A 58 -7.05 13.38 -5.82
CA ASP A 58 -8.25 12.65 -5.42
C ASP A 58 -8.17 11.13 -5.69
N GLN A 59 -9.22 10.41 -5.29
CA GLN A 59 -9.30 8.96 -5.42
C GLN A 59 -9.32 8.46 -6.86
N ASN A 60 -9.90 9.19 -7.81
CA ASN A 60 -9.97 8.75 -9.19
C ASN A 60 -8.59 8.89 -9.84
N ARG A 61 -7.92 10.01 -9.60
CA ARG A 61 -6.60 10.29 -10.16
C ARG A 61 -5.52 9.37 -9.61
N ILE A 62 -5.55 9.03 -8.32
CA ILE A 62 -4.59 8.04 -7.78
C ILE A 62 -4.82 6.65 -8.38
N ARG A 63 -6.08 6.24 -8.62
CA ARG A 63 -6.39 4.96 -9.28
C ARG A 63 -5.92 4.92 -10.72
N GLU A 64 -6.21 5.96 -11.50
CA GLU A 64 -5.71 6.09 -12.87
C GLU A 64 -4.19 5.99 -12.90
N PHE A 65 -3.51 6.72 -12.01
CA PHE A 65 -2.04 6.67 -11.92
C PHE A 65 -1.52 5.30 -11.50
N THR A 66 -2.16 4.66 -10.52
CA THR A 66 -1.82 3.30 -10.05
C THR A 66 -1.96 2.29 -11.19
N ASN A 67 -3.05 2.35 -11.97
CA ASN A 67 -3.26 1.50 -13.13
C ASN A 67 -2.20 1.71 -14.21
N LEU A 68 -1.83 2.97 -14.48
CA LEU A 68 -0.74 3.27 -15.42
C LEU A 68 0.58 2.65 -14.94
N LEU A 69 0.91 2.72 -13.65
CA LEU A 69 2.13 2.11 -13.12
C LEU A 69 2.12 0.58 -13.27
N ASN A 70 1.00 -0.07 -12.95
CA ASN A 70 0.83 -1.52 -13.14
C ASN A 70 0.94 -1.95 -14.61
N MET A 71 0.55 -1.09 -15.56
CA MET A 71 0.74 -1.36 -17.00
C MET A 71 2.19 -1.17 -17.46
N HIS A 72 2.98 -0.34 -16.76
CA HIS A 72 4.33 0.02 -17.17
C HIS A 72 5.43 -0.83 -16.55
N TYR A 73 5.22 -1.37 -15.36
CA TYR A 73 6.22 -2.18 -14.64
C TYR A 73 5.66 -3.56 -14.34
N SER A 74 6.25 -4.60 -14.94
CA SER A 74 5.85 -6.00 -14.72
C SER A 74 6.38 -6.60 -13.42
N ASP A 75 7.46 -6.04 -12.89
CA ASP A 75 8.20 -6.61 -11.76
C ASP A 75 7.74 -6.02 -10.41
N LEU A 76 6.80 -5.08 -10.46
CA LEU A 76 6.27 -4.34 -9.32
C LEU A 76 4.74 -4.32 -9.39
N ASP A 77 4.09 -4.46 -8.24
CA ASP A 77 2.68 -4.18 -8.09
C ASP A 77 2.49 -2.83 -7.37
N PHE A 78 1.42 -2.14 -7.77
CA PHE A 78 1.00 -0.88 -7.20
C PHE A 78 -0.46 -1.00 -6.73
N ASP A 79 -0.70 -0.76 -5.46
CA ASP A 79 -2.04 -0.77 -4.87
C ASP A 79 -2.34 0.58 -4.18
N VAL A 80 -3.60 1.00 -4.21
CA VAL A 80 -4.02 2.21 -3.51
C VAL A 80 -4.17 1.91 -2.03
N ALA A 81 -3.31 2.51 -1.22
CA ALA A 81 -3.37 2.39 0.23
C ALA A 81 -4.49 3.26 0.81
N PHE A 82 -4.68 4.48 0.28
CA PHE A 82 -5.76 5.41 0.61
C PHE A 82 -5.69 6.60 -0.37
N THR A 83 -6.62 7.56 -0.28
CA THR A 83 -6.69 8.72 -1.19
C THR A 83 -5.33 9.39 -1.36
N GLY A 84 -4.81 9.40 -2.60
CA GLY A 84 -3.54 10.01 -2.96
C GLY A 84 -2.31 9.36 -2.30
N SER A 85 -2.36 8.05 -2.05
CA SER A 85 -1.20 7.25 -1.66
C SER A 85 -1.30 5.85 -2.24
N LEU A 86 -0.17 5.33 -2.71
CA LEU A 86 -0.05 3.97 -3.20
C LEU A 86 1.16 3.27 -2.57
N ASN A 87 1.08 1.95 -2.49
CA ASN A 87 2.22 1.10 -2.16
C ASN A 87 2.98 0.76 -3.46
N VAL A 88 4.29 0.62 -3.35
CA VAL A 88 5.16 0.02 -4.36
C VAL A 88 5.77 -1.22 -3.73
N ILE A 89 5.44 -2.38 -4.28
CA ILE A 89 5.84 -3.69 -3.75
C ILE A 89 6.32 -4.59 -4.89
N PRO A 90 7.15 -5.60 -4.62
CA PRO A 90 7.50 -6.59 -5.65
C PRO A 90 6.25 -7.29 -6.18
N HIS A 91 6.27 -7.67 -7.46
CA HIS A 91 5.16 -8.37 -8.06
C HIS A 91 4.78 -9.65 -7.28
N GLY A 92 3.49 -9.84 -7.02
CA GLY A 92 2.91 -10.96 -6.27
C GLY A 92 2.88 -10.78 -4.75
N TRP A 93 3.35 -9.65 -4.20
CA TRP A 93 3.45 -9.44 -2.75
C TRP A 93 2.16 -8.86 -2.13
N SER A 94 1.01 -9.48 -2.39
CA SER A 94 -0.29 -9.04 -1.89
C SER A 94 -0.63 -9.61 -0.49
N LYS A 95 -1.59 -8.99 0.20
CA LYS A 95 -2.13 -9.50 1.48
C LYS A 95 -2.75 -10.89 1.33
N GLU A 96 -3.44 -11.13 0.21
CA GLU A 96 -3.96 -12.45 -0.16
C GLU A 96 -2.84 -13.51 -0.19
N HIS A 97 -1.73 -13.23 -0.90
CA HIS A 97 -0.60 -14.16 -0.95
C HIS A 97 0.00 -14.40 0.42
N ALA A 98 0.15 -13.34 1.22
CA ALA A 98 0.64 -13.46 2.60
C ALA A 98 -0.25 -14.36 3.46
N ILE A 99 -1.57 -14.25 3.34
CA ILE A 99 -2.51 -15.11 4.07
C ILE A 99 -2.37 -16.57 3.65
N LYS A 100 -2.30 -16.85 2.35
CA LYS A 100 -2.13 -18.23 1.85
C LYS A 100 -0.84 -18.86 2.39
N LEU A 101 0.26 -18.11 2.40
CA LEU A 101 1.54 -18.55 2.96
C LEU A 101 1.46 -18.78 4.47
N LEU A 102 0.76 -17.91 5.21
CA LEU A 102 0.57 -18.08 6.65
C LEU A 102 -0.28 -19.32 6.96
N CYS A 103 -1.39 -19.52 6.24
CA CYS A 103 -2.25 -20.71 6.36
C CYS A 103 -1.45 -22.00 6.16
N GLU A 104 -0.64 -22.07 5.10
CA GLU A 104 0.25 -23.21 4.83
C GLU A 104 1.23 -23.44 5.99
N ALA A 105 1.86 -22.38 6.49
CA ALA A 105 2.84 -22.48 7.57
C ALA A 105 2.25 -22.94 8.90
N ILE A 106 1.00 -22.58 9.21
CA ILE A 106 0.33 -22.94 10.47
C ILE A 106 -0.55 -24.18 10.35
N GLY A 107 -0.74 -24.70 9.14
CA GLY A 107 -1.54 -25.90 8.89
C GLY A 107 -3.05 -25.68 8.99
N CYS A 108 -3.54 -24.51 8.58
CA CYS A 108 -4.97 -24.22 8.48
C CYS A 108 -5.36 -23.84 7.04
N SER A 109 -6.66 -23.75 6.76
CA SER A 109 -7.17 -23.24 5.48
C SER A 109 -7.83 -21.87 5.65
N THR A 110 -8.11 -21.19 4.53
CA THR A 110 -8.68 -19.83 4.54
C THR A 110 -10.09 -19.75 5.12
N ASP A 111 -10.84 -20.84 5.17
CA ASP A 111 -12.14 -20.94 5.85
C ASP A 111 -12.03 -20.93 7.38
N GLU A 112 -10.84 -21.18 7.92
CA GLU A 112 -10.52 -21.06 9.35
C GLU A 112 -9.95 -19.67 9.72
N VAL A 113 -9.81 -18.78 8.73
CA VAL A 113 -9.26 -17.43 8.91
C VAL A 113 -10.38 -16.40 8.88
N VAL A 114 -10.24 -15.39 9.73
CA VAL A 114 -11.04 -14.16 9.68
C VAL A 114 -10.12 -13.00 9.34
N VAL A 115 -10.53 -12.15 8.39
CA VAL A 115 -9.76 -10.97 7.97
C VAL A 115 -10.57 -9.70 8.15
N PHE A 116 -9.87 -8.59 8.37
CA PHE A 116 -10.46 -7.27 8.50
C PHE A 116 -9.81 -6.32 7.51
N GLY A 117 -10.62 -5.55 6.77
CA GLY A 117 -10.14 -4.60 5.77
C GLY A 117 -11.00 -3.34 5.67
N ASP A 118 -10.47 -2.34 4.98
CA ASP A 118 -11.15 -1.05 4.82
C ASP A 118 -10.95 -0.41 3.44
N VAL A 119 -9.89 -0.76 2.72
CA VAL A 119 -9.45 0.00 1.54
C VAL A 119 -8.85 -0.88 0.44
N GLY A 120 -8.43 -0.25 -0.65
CA GLY A 120 -8.06 -0.89 -1.91
C GLY A 120 -7.05 -2.04 -1.80
N ASN A 121 -6.05 -1.94 -0.92
CA ASN A 121 -5.07 -3.00 -0.76
C ASN A 121 -5.55 -4.22 0.06
N ASP A 122 -6.77 -4.15 0.61
CA ASP A 122 -7.44 -5.28 1.27
C ASP A 122 -8.32 -6.09 0.33
N LEU A 123 -8.68 -5.56 -0.84
CA LEU A 123 -9.74 -6.14 -1.69
C LEU A 123 -9.47 -7.60 -2.05
N THR A 124 -8.24 -7.94 -2.42
CA THR A 124 -7.85 -9.31 -2.77
C THR A 124 -7.95 -10.26 -1.59
N MET A 125 -7.61 -9.79 -0.38
CA MET A 125 -7.76 -10.55 0.85
C MET A 125 -9.24 -10.73 1.23
N LEU A 126 -10.05 -9.67 1.10
CA LEU A 126 -11.49 -9.70 1.40
C LEU A 126 -12.25 -10.65 0.46
N ASP A 127 -11.85 -10.70 -0.81
CA ASP A 127 -12.44 -11.58 -1.83
C ASP A 127 -12.12 -13.07 -1.59
N VAL A 128 -10.86 -13.37 -1.22
CA VAL A 128 -10.38 -14.75 -1.09
C VAL A 128 -10.75 -15.41 0.24
N VAL A 129 -10.88 -14.65 1.33
CA VAL A 129 -11.23 -15.20 2.64
C VAL A 129 -12.74 -15.11 2.85
N GLU A 130 -13.36 -16.24 3.18
CA GLU A 130 -14.83 -16.29 3.34
C GLU A 130 -15.31 -15.50 4.56
N ASN A 131 -14.57 -15.57 5.67
CA ASN A 131 -14.91 -14.79 6.87
C ASN A 131 -14.26 -13.39 6.79
N SER A 132 -14.63 -12.60 5.81
CA SER A 132 -14.05 -11.25 5.61
C SER A 132 -14.96 -10.15 6.15
N VAL A 133 -14.39 -9.26 6.96
CA VAL A 133 -15.15 -8.21 7.66
C VAL A 133 -14.62 -6.84 7.26
N VAL A 134 -15.52 -5.92 6.94
CA VAL A 134 -15.18 -4.51 6.76
C VAL A 134 -15.47 -3.70 8.02
N VAL A 135 -14.59 -2.75 8.31
CA VAL A 135 -14.80 -1.80 9.42
C VAL A 135 -15.71 -0.64 8.99
N VAL A 136 -16.30 0.07 9.96
CA VAL A 136 -17.33 1.11 9.71
C VAL A 136 -16.91 2.23 8.74
N ASN A 137 -15.61 2.52 8.67
CA ASN A 137 -15.04 3.55 7.80
C ASN A 137 -14.52 3.02 6.46
N ALA A 138 -14.87 1.77 6.11
CA ALA A 138 -14.44 1.15 4.87
C ALA A 138 -14.99 1.88 3.64
N THR A 139 -14.22 1.82 2.56
CA THR A 139 -14.65 2.28 1.24
C THR A 139 -15.81 1.44 0.71
N LEU A 140 -16.66 2.01 -0.15
CA LEU A 140 -17.77 1.27 -0.78
C LEU A 140 -17.29 0.03 -1.54
N GLU A 141 -16.10 0.11 -2.14
CA GLU A 141 -15.47 -1.01 -2.84
C GLU A 141 -15.07 -2.14 -1.88
N ALA A 142 -14.45 -1.80 -0.74
CA ALA A 142 -14.12 -2.79 0.28
C ALA A 142 -15.39 -3.44 0.86
N SER A 143 -16.44 -2.65 1.12
CA SER A 143 -17.74 -3.16 1.57
C SER A 143 -18.41 -4.09 0.55
N ALA A 144 -18.15 -3.92 -0.74
CA ALA A 144 -18.67 -4.80 -1.79
C ALA A 144 -17.85 -6.10 -1.94
N ALA A 145 -16.59 -6.10 -1.49
CA ALA A 145 -15.70 -7.26 -1.59
C ALA A 145 -15.80 -8.22 -0.39
N ALA A 146 -16.23 -7.74 0.78
CA ALA A 146 -16.42 -8.56 1.97
C ALA A 146 -17.69 -9.45 1.90
N LYS A 147 -17.73 -10.51 2.71
CA LYS A 147 -18.77 -11.56 2.68
C LYS A 147 -19.51 -11.73 4.01
#